data_AF-A0ABD0RVA6-F1
#
_entry.id   AF-A0ABD0RVA6-F1
#
_cell.length_a   1.000
_cell.length_b   1.000
_cell.length_c   1.000
_cell.angle_alpha   90.00
_cell.angle_beta   90.00
_cell.angle_gamma   90.00
#
_symmetry.space_group_name_H-M   'P 1'
#
loop_
_entity.id
_entity.type
_entity.pdbx_description
1 polymer ?
#
loop_
_entity_poly.entity_id
_entity_poly.type
_entity_poly.pdbx_seq_one_letter_code
_entity_poly.pdbx_strand_id
1 'polypeptide(L)' 'SDSNPPAEISWFKERTIVGSRRIYSISKISSDHSGKYKCKSRNKHGEKYSDAVTLNV' A
#
# COMPACT_ATOMS: atom_id res chain seq x y z
N SER A 1 -5.17 -5.33 -14.83
CA SER A 1 -4.29 -4.75 -15.87
C SER A 1 -2.94 -4.51 -15.23
N ASP A 2 -1.89 -5.16 -15.72
CA ASP A 2 -0.52 -4.93 -15.25
C ASP A 2 0.09 -3.73 -15.97
N SER A 3 0.82 -2.90 -15.23
CA SER A 3 1.49 -1.72 -15.79
C SER A 3 2.66 -2.11 -16.70
N ASN A 4 2.78 -1.45 -17.85
CA ASN A 4 3.93 -1.54 -18.74
C ASN A 4 4.45 -0.13 -19.07
N PRO A 5 5.66 0.27 -18.62
CA PRO A 5 6.61 -0.52 -17.85
C PRO A 5 6.10 -0.84 -16.43
N PRO A 6 6.71 -1.84 -15.76
CA PRO A 6 6.32 -2.27 -14.42
C PRO A 6 6.26 -1.10 -13.44
N ALA A 7 5.22 -1.11 -12.61
CA ALA A 7 5.07 -0.10 -11.56
C ALA A 7 5.75 -0.55 -10.25
N GLU A 8 6.37 0.41 -9.59
CA GLU A 8 6.78 0.31 -8.20
C GLU A 8 5.56 0.46 -7.30
N ILE A 9 5.44 -0.39 -6.29
CA ILE A 9 4.33 -0.36 -5.33
C ILE A 9 4.85 0.14 -3.99
N SER A 10 4.08 1.00 -3.32
CA SER A 10 4.33 1.40 -1.94
C SER A 10 3.05 1.33 -1.13
N TRP A 11 3.13 0.78 0.07
CA TRP A 11 2.02 0.67 1.01
C TRP A 11 2.07 1.79 2.02
N PHE A 12 0.91 2.37 2.30
CA PHE A 12 0.71 3.43 3.26
C PHE A 12 -0.26 2.99 4.34
N LYS A 13 0.07 3.27 5.59
CA LYS A 13 -0.86 3.36 6.71
C LYS A 13 -1.10 4.83 7.00
N GLU A 14 -2.32 5.31 6.80
CA GLU A 14 -2.68 6.73 6.86
C GLU A 14 -1.82 7.59 5.91
N ARG A 15 -0.79 8.26 6.46
CA ARG A 15 0.17 9.10 5.73
C ARG A 15 1.60 8.56 5.76
N THR A 16 1.83 7.42 6.41
CA THR A 16 3.16 6.84 6.61
C THR A 16 3.39 5.65 5.69
N ILE A 17 4.56 5.58 5.06
CA ILE A 17 4.96 4.43 4.24
C ILE A 17 5.34 3.27 5.15
N VAL A 18 4.76 2.09 4.91
CA VAL A 18 4.97 0.88 5.71
C VAL A 18 5.55 -0.29 4.90
N GLY A 19 5.63 -0.16 3.57
CA GLY A 19 6.25 -1.18 2.72
C GLY A 19 6.37 -0.77 1.26
N SER A 20 7.16 -1.52 0.49
CA SER A 20 7.47 -1.24 -0.93
C SER A 20 7.29 -2.45 -1.85
N ARG A 21 6.64 -3.51 -1.36
CA ARG A 21 6.38 -4.74 -2.14
C ARG A 21 4.94 -4.77 -2.65
N ARG A 22 4.71 -5.57 -3.70
CA ARG A 22 3.34 -5.84 -4.21
C ARG A 22 2.42 -6.36 -3.10
N ILE A 23 2.95 -7.21 -2.22
CA ILE A 23 2.25 -7.75 -1.05
C ILE A 23 2.86 -7.13 0.21
N TYR A 24 2.00 -6.57 1.07
CA TYR A 24 2.36 -6.15 2.42
C TYR A 24 1.77 -7.13 3.43
N SER A 25 2.63 -7.70 4.27
CA SER A 25 2.27 -8.74 5.24
C SER A 25 2.65 -8.28 6.64
N ILE A 26 1.72 -8.40 7.59
CA ILE A 26 1.93 -8.12 9.01
C ILE A 26 1.89 -9.46 9.74
N SER A 27 3.02 -9.92 10.26
CA SER A 27 3.10 -11.26 10.87
C SER A 27 2.68 -11.31 12.34
N LYS A 28 2.82 -10.19 13.08
CA LYS A 28 2.42 -10.08 14.50
C LYS A 28 1.48 -8.89 14.66
N ILE A 29 0.19 -9.16 14.52
CA ILE A 29 -0.84 -8.13 14.55
C ILE A 29 -1.13 -7.67 15.99
N SER A 30 -1.40 -6.37 16.16
CA SER A 30 -1.75 -5.71 17.42
C SER A 30 -2.69 -4.55 17.13
N SER A 31 -3.32 -3.97 18.18
CA SER A 31 -4.18 -2.80 18.06
C SER A 31 -3.50 -1.59 17.40
N ASP A 32 -2.17 -1.46 17.52
CA ASP A 32 -1.39 -0.43 16.83
C ASP A 32 -1.39 -0.56 15.31
N HIS A 33 -1.81 -1.70 14.76
CA HIS A 33 -1.93 -1.90 13.32
C HIS A 33 -3.28 -1.46 12.77
N SER A 34 -4.27 -1.14 13.62
CA SER A 34 -5.53 -0.57 13.17
C SER A 34 -5.31 0.77 12.46
N GLY A 35 -6.06 1.02 11.39
CA GLY A 35 -5.97 2.24 10.60
C GLY A 35 -6.30 2.04 9.13
N LYS A 36 -6.22 3.11 8.36
CA LYS A 36 -6.52 3.12 6.93
C LYS A 36 -5.29 2.79 6.11
N TYR A 37 -5.41 1.81 5.22
CA TYR A 37 -4.36 1.36 4.33
C TYR A 37 -4.71 1.66 2.87
N LYS A 38 -3.70 2.04 2.10
CA LYS A 38 -3.78 2.17 0.64
C LYS A 38 -2.42 1.86 0.02
N CYS A 39 -2.40 1.41 -1.21
CA CYS A 39 -1.16 1.29 -1.96
C CYS A 39 -1.07 2.40 -3.02
N LYS A 40 0.16 2.75 -3.38
CA LYS A 40 0.49 3.63 -4.50
C LYS A 40 1.25 2.82 -5.52
N SER A 41 0.81 2.89 -6.77
CA SER A 41 1.54 2.40 -7.92
C SER A 41 2.18 3.57 -8.64
N ARG A 42 3.47 3.47 -9.01
CA ARG A 42 4.19 4.50 -9.75
C ARG A 42 5.00 3.88 -10.88
N ASN A 43 4.88 4.43 -12.08
CA ASN A 43 5.78 4.14 -13.19
C ASN A 43 6.10 5.43 -13.95
N LYS A 44 6.80 5.31 -15.09
CA LYS A 44 7.17 6.48 -15.92
C LYS A 44 5.97 7.28 -16.46
N HIS A 45 4.77 6.69 -16.46
CA HIS A 45 3.55 7.34 -16.94
C HIS A 45 2.76 8.04 -15.84
N GLY A 46 3.14 7.88 -14.57
CA GLY A 46 2.53 8.58 -13.44
C GLY A 46 2.39 7.73 -12.20
N GLU A 47 1.56 8.21 -11.28
CA GLU A 47 1.23 7.50 -10.04
C GLU A 47 -0.28 7.44 -9.81
N LYS A 48 -0.72 6.35 -9.15
CA LYS A 48 -2.11 6.15 -8.79
C LYS A 48 -2.21 5.47 -7.43
N TYR A 49 -3.11 5.95 -6.59
CA TYR A 49 -3.48 5.31 -5.34
C TYR A 49 -4.62 4.31 -5.54
N SER A 50 -4.60 3.22 -4.77
CA SER A 50 -5.77 2.36 -4.62
C SER A 50 -6.85 3.05 -3.81
N ASP A 51 -8.05 2.46 -3.83
CA ASP A 51 -9.02 2.70 -2.79
C ASP A 51 -8.43 2.34 -1.43
N ALA A 52 -8.89 3.07 -0.43
CA ALA A 52 -8.37 2.96 0.92
C ALA A 52 -9.27 2.05 1.75
N VAL A 53 -8.68 1.07 2.42
CA VAL A 53 -9.37 0.08 3.26
C VAL A 53 -9.02 0.29 4.73
N THR A 54 -9.99 0.13 5.63
CA THR A 54 -9.74 0.24 7.06
C THR A 54 -9.48 -1.14 7.65
N LEU A 55 -8.30 -1.33 8.24
CA LEU A 55 -8.00 -2.49 9.07
C LEU A 55 -8.41 -2.17 10.51
N ASN A 56 -9.25 -3.01 11.10
CA ASN A 56 -9.59 -2.97 12.50
C ASN A 56 -9.21 -4.29 13.14
N VAL A 57 -8.37 -4.23 14.17
CA VAL A 57 -7.87 -5.38 14.95
C VAL A 57 -8.63 -5.46 16.26
#